data_AF-A0A0U5GF90-F1
#
_entry.id   AF-A0A0U5GF90-F1
#
_cell.length_a   1.000
_cell.length_b   1.000
_cell.length_c   1.000
_cell.angle_alpha   90.00
_cell.angle_beta   90.00
_cell.angle_gamma   90.00
#
_symmetry.space_group_name_H-M   'P 1'
#
loop_
_entity.id
_entity.type
_entity.pdbx_description
1 polymer ?
#
loop_
_entity_poly.entity_id
_entity_poly.type
_entity_poly.pdbx_seq_one_letter_code
_entity_poly.pdbx_strand_id
1 'polypeptide(L)'
;MDSPMNSDWSLDNSDSFEFPSKYGPDTRPPEGHELAIPFLYTPLPDELPTGVHKGLLLLYAAYVGNIDRYVRLRDPNHFIKHEFGCVIRGIYHDTMFAKWWSLQPDHPDAGGGEIDAPGKMSHIRRAIHARFIMNNDLSHIEQETDEDCLPYLIWHPHIADRATYELLARRKPAMKAQAAHACMVANYQWVYDRINVTSDWFLVDQAKRLADSTPYYLEDLQRRAEQMGIDLTEDPHIDDRWKIIEDRFLINWRPFVLPVEATPDQMADDDEYFENYDGYGLDLIKLELYVCSSNQLKQRYGDAVDLLGIYQQALRTEESTY
;
A
#
# COMPACT_ATOMS: atom_id res chain seq x y z
N MET A 1 21.35 -48.14 -41.64
CA MET A 1 19.91 -48.45 -41.76
C MET A 1 19.33 -48.32 -40.37
N ASP A 2 18.51 -47.27 -40.23
CA ASP A 2 17.33 -47.08 -39.40
C ASP A 2 17.36 -47.23 -37.87
N SER A 3 16.87 -46.15 -37.25
CA SER A 3 16.36 -45.99 -35.87
C SER A 3 15.07 -46.83 -35.65
N PRO A 4 14.52 -47.02 -34.42
CA PRO A 4 13.89 -45.90 -33.70
C PRO A 4 13.90 -45.90 -32.15
N MET A 5 13.83 -44.67 -31.62
CA MET A 5 13.05 -44.14 -30.46
C MET A 5 12.92 -44.93 -29.15
N ASN A 6 13.40 -44.32 -28.06
CA ASN A 6 12.46 -43.73 -27.10
C ASN A 6 13.15 -42.63 -26.25
N SER A 7 12.41 -41.55 -26.01
CA SER A 7 12.79 -40.37 -25.24
C SER A 7 12.79 -40.66 -23.74
N ASP A 8 13.88 -40.32 -23.07
CA ASP A 8 13.97 -40.25 -21.61
C ASP A 8 14.55 -38.87 -21.26
N TRP A 9 13.67 -37.96 -20.80
CA TRP A 9 14.06 -36.67 -20.23
C TRP A 9 13.84 -36.72 -18.73
N SER A 10 14.69 -37.49 -18.05
CA SER A 10 14.88 -37.39 -16.60
C SER A 10 15.93 -36.31 -16.33
N LEU A 11 15.48 -35.08 -16.11
CA LEU A 11 16.28 -34.06 -15.43
C LEU A 11 15.92 -34.10 -13.95
N ASP A 12 16.58 -35.00 -13.25
CA ASP A 12 16.71 -34.99 -11.80
C ASP A 12 17.94 -34.12 -11.46
N ASN A 13 17.68 -32.89 -10.99
CA ASN A 13 18.53 -32.03 -10.17
C ASN A 13 18.09 -30.57 -10.35
N SER A 14 17.03 -30.20 -9.62
CA SER A 14 16.92 -28.84 -9.11
C SER A 14 17.21 -28.92 -7.62
N ASP A 15 18.34 -28.35 -7.20
CA ASP A 15 18.54 -27.95 -5.81
C ASP A 15 17.34 -27.07 -5.43
N SER A 16 16.41 -27.66 -4.68
CA SER A 16 15.26 -26.99 -4.12
C SER A 16 15.77 -25.96 -3.12
N PHE A 17 15.72 -24.69 -3.52
CA PHE A 17 15.88 -23.59 -2.58
C PHE A 17 14.63 -23.61 -1.69
N GLU A 18 14.71 -24.35 -0.57
CA GLU A 18 13.67 -24.38 0.44
C GLU A 18 13.56 -22.99 1.07
N PHE A 19 12.49 -22.27 0.71
CA PHE A 19 12.03 -21.16 1.53
C PHE A 19 11.66 -21.75 2.91
N PRO A 20 12.20 -21.23 4.03
CA PRO A 20 11.80 -21.72 5.33
C PRO A 20 10.30 -21.49 5.50
N SER A 21 9.53 -22.57 5.65
CA SER A 21 8.12 -22.48 6.04
C SER A 21 8.04 -21.76 7.38
N LYS A 22 7.51 -20.53 7.38
CA LYS A 22 7.16 -19.79 8.60
C LYS A 22 6.00 -20.46 9.36
N TYR A 23 5.42 -21.54 8.84
CA TYR A 23 4.16 -22.09 9.32
C TYR A 23 4.29 -23.55 9.78
N GLY A 24 3.86 -23.80 11.02
CA GLY A 24 3.76 -25.13 11.61
C GLY A 24 2.63 -25.98 10.99
N PRO A 25 2.47 -27.25 11.41
CA PRO A 25 1.73 -28.29 10.69
C PRO A 25 0.19 -28.18 10.67
N ASP A 26 -0.41 -27.04 11.03
CA ASP A 26 -1.86 -26.88 11.13
C ASP A 26 -2.37 -25.62 10.39
N THR A 27 -2.03 -25.53 9.10
CA THR A 27 -2.32 -24.39 8.20
C THR A 27 -3.50 -24.65 7.27
N ARG A 28 -4.57 -25.30 7.72
CA ARG A 28 -5.80 -25.30 6.90
C ARG A 28 -6.44 -23.90 6.99
N PRO A 29 -6.80 -23.28 5.86
CA PRO A 29 -7.61 -22.07 5.87
C PRO A 29 -8.85 -22.24 6.75
N PRO A 30 -9.33 -21.16 7.41
CA PRO A 30 -10.68 -21.18 7.96
C PRO A 30 -11.66 -21.60 6.84
N GLU A 31 -12.57 -22.52 7.12
CA GLU A 31 -13.49 -23.07 6.12
C GLU A 31 -14.25 -21.93 5.39
N GLY A 32 -14.37 -22.01 4.06
CA GLY A 32 -15.24 -21.10 3.28
C GLY A 32 -14.59 -20.01 2.43
N HIS A 33 -13.27 -19.87 2.41
CA HIS A 33 -12.57 -18.87 1.61
C HIS A 33 -12.80 -19.03 0.11
N GLU A 34 -12.66 -20.26 -0.41
CA GLU A 34 -12.89 -20.55 -1.83
C GLU A 34 -14.33 -20.22 -2.26
N LEU A 35 -15.31 -20.41 -1.36
CA LEU A 35 -16.71 -20.08 -1.61
C LEU A 35 -16.95 -18.56 -1.68
N ALA A 36 -16.08 -17.75 -1.07
CA ALA A 36 -16.14 -16.29 -1.15
C ALA A 36 -15.57 -15.76 -2.47
N ILE A 37 -14.65 -16.47 -3.13
CA ILE A 37 -13.94 -15.98 -4.32
C ILE A 37 -14.88 -15.51 -5.44
N PRO A 38 -15.92 -16.28 -5.84
CA PRO A 38 -16.84 -15.82 -6.89
C PRO A 38 -17.53 -14.49 -6.56
N PHE A 39 -17.76 -14.21 -5.27
CA PHE A 39 -18.43 -12.99 -4.79
C PHE A 39 -17.52 -11.76 -4.73
N LEU A 40 -16.21 -11.92 -4.96
CA LEU A 40 -15.28 -10.79 -5.11
C LEU A 40 -15.53 -10.02 -6.43
N TYR A 41 -15.96 -10.73 -7.48
CA TYR A 41 -16.17 -10.16 -8.82
C TYR A 41 -17.60 -10.31 -9.34
N THR A 42 -18.53 -10.78 -8.51
CA THR A 42 -19.98 -10.81 -8.81
C THR A 42 -20.77 -10.00 -7.78
N PRO A 43 -22.02 -9.58 -8.09
CA PRO A 43 -22.88 -8.94 -7.10
C PRO A 43 -23.11 -9.83 -5.87
N LEU A 44 -23.14 -9.23 -4.68
CA LEU A 44 -23.44 -9.98 -3.45
C LEU A 44 -24.94 -10.31 -3.39
N PRO A 45 -25.34 -11.57 -3.14
CA PRO A 45 -26.74 -11.92 -2.88
C PRO A 45 -27.26 -11.23 -1.62
N ASP A 46 -28.58 -11.16 -1.46
CA ASP A 46 -29.20 -10.53 -0.28
C ASP A 46 -28.77 -11.22 1.02
N GLU A 47 -28.77 -12.55 1.01
CA GLU A 47 -28.22 -13.39 2.06
C GLU A 47 -27.01 -14.17 1.52
N LEU A 48 -25.89 -14.12 2.25
CA LEU A 48 -24.71 -14.91 1.90
C LEU A 48 -25.00 -16.41 2.14
N PRO A 49 -24.65 -17.30 1.20
CA PRO A 49 -24.75 -18.73 1.42
C PRO A 49 -24.00 -19.20 2.67
N THR A 50 -24.54 -20.22 3.34
CA THR A 50 -23.91 -20.84 4.51
C THR A 50 -22.47 -21.28 4.20
N GLY A 51 -21.54 -20.92 5.07
CA GLY A 51 -20.12 -21.30 4.93
C GLY A 51 -19.29 -20.37 4.03
N VAL A 52 -19.85 -19.27 3.50
CA VAL A 52 -19.04 -18.27 2.78
C VAL A 52 -18.22 -17.43 3.76
N HIS A 53 -16.93 -17.26 3.50
CA HIS A 53 -16.05 -16.44 4.33
C HIS A 53 -16.31 -14.94 4.12
N LYS A 54 -17.23 -14.39 4.92
CA LYS A 54 -17.63 -12.97 4.92
C LYS A 54 -16.45 -12.01 5.10
N GLY A 55 -15.46 -12.37 5.92
CA GLY A 55 -14.31 -11.51 6.22
C GLY A 55 -13.49 -11.16 4.98
N LEU A 56 -13.30 -12.11 4.05
CA LEU A 56 -12.52 -11.87 2.82
C LEU A 56 -13.23 -10.82 1.94
N LEU A 57 -14.55 -10.93 1.82
CA LEU A 57 -15.37 -9.97 1.08
C LEU A 57 -15.35 -8.58 1.72
N LEU A 58 -15.36 -8.52 3.06
CA LEU A 58 -15.29 -7.28 3.83
C LEU A 58 -13.95 -6.57 3.61
N LEU A 59 -12.84 -7.29 3.78
CA LEU A 59 -11.49 -6.76 3.61
C LEU A 59 -11.28 -6.22 2.20
N TYR A 60 -11.67 -6.99 1.18
CA TYR A 60 -11.53 -6.54 -0.20
C TYR A 60 -12.43 -5.34 -0.52
N ALA A 61 -13.66 -5.31 0.01
CA ALA A 61 -14.55 -4.16 -0.14
C ALA A 61 -13.97 -2.88 0.49
N ALA A 62 -13.37 -2.98 1.68
CA ALA A 62 -12.67 -1.88 2.32
C ALA A 62 -11.44 -1.45 1.50
N TYR A 63 -10.61 -2.40 1.08
CA TYR A 63 -9.38 -2.16 0.32
C TYR A 63 -9.63 -1.37 -0.97
N VAL A 64 -10.65 -1.74 -1.76
CA VAL A 64 -10.99 -1.03 -3.00
C VAL A 64 -11.89 0.20 -2.80
N GLY A 65 -12.36 0.46 -1.57
CA GLY A 65 -13.29 1.57 -1.27
C GLY A 65 -14.73 1.35 -1.77
N ASN A 66 -15.19 0.10 -1.86
CA ASN A 66 -16.57 -0.19 -2.29
C ASN A 66 -17.55 0.03 -1.13
N ILE A 67 -18.18 1.22 -1.08
CA ILE A 67 -19.11 1.64 -0.03
C ILE A 67 -20.24 0.60 0.16
N ASP A 68 -20.94 0.22 -0.90
CA ASP A 68 -22.12 -0.64 -0.80
C ASP A 68 -21.80 -2.02 -0.21
N ARG A 69 -20.72 -2.65 -0.69
CA ARG A 69 -20.27 -3.95 -0.15
C ARG A 69 -19.74 -3.79 1.27
N TYR A 70 -18.93 -2.76 1.53
CA TYR A 70 -18.35 -2.53 2.85
C TYR A 70 -19.43 -2.34 3.91
N VAL A 71 -20.42 -1.49 3.65
CA VAL A 71 -21.54 -1.23 4.57
C VAL A 71 -22.38 -2.48 4.82
N ARG A 72 -22.67 -3.28 3.79
CA ARG A 72 -23.43 -4.53 3.93
C ARG A 72 -22.70 -5.58 4.77
N LEU A 73 -21.37 -5.54 4.79
CA LEU A 73 -20.54 -6.58 5.39
C LEU A 73 -19.94 -6.18 6.75
N ARG A 74 -19.67 -4.90 7.01
CA ARG A 74 -19.00 -4.48 8.26
C ARG A 74 -19.84 -4.76 9.50
N ASP A 75 -19.17 -4.99 10.63
CA ASP A 75 -19.75 -4.69 11.95
C ASP A 75 -19.46 -3.21 12.24
N PRO A 76 -20.48 -2.36 12.51
CA PRO A 76 -20.23 -0.96 12.83
C PRO A 76 -19.49 -0.74 14.16
N ASN A 77 -19.39 -1.77 15.01
CA ASN A 77 -18.79 -1.66 16.34
C ASN A 77 -17.41 -2.30 16.44
N HIS A 78 -17.06 -3.23 15.56
CA HIS A 78 -15.82 -3.99 15.66
C HIS A 78 -15.07 -4.09 14.34
N PHE A 79 -13.76 -3.84 14.38
CA PHE A 79 -12.87 -4.13 13.26
C PHE A 79 -12.40 -5.58 13.32
N ILE A 80 -12.47 -6.31 12.19
CA ILE A 80 -11.77 -7.59 12.07
C ILE A 80 -10.27 -7.35 11.80
N LYS A 81 -9.44 -8.39 11.96
CA LYS A 81 -8.01 -8.34 11.61
C LYS A 81 -7.84 -7.80 10.19
N HIS A 82 -6.86 -6.91 9.97
CA HIS A 82 -6.56 -6.25 8.70
C HIS A 82 -7.57 -5.22 8.17
N GLU A 83 -8.80 -5.16 8.71
CA GLU A 83 -9.85 -4.28 8.19
C GLU A 83 -9.43 -2.81 8.27
N PHE A 84 -8.79 -2.41 9.37
CA PHE A 84 -8.33 -1.05 9.56
C PHE A 84 -7.34 -0.60 8.46
N GLY A 85 -6.31 -1.42 8.17
CA GLY A 85 -5.37 -1.14 7.08
C GLY A 85 -6.05 -1.08 5.71
N CYS A 86 -7.01 -1.98 5.46
CA CYS A 86 -7.83 -1.96 4.24
C CYS A 86 -8.64 -0.67 4.13
N VAL A 87 -9.22 -0.18 5.23
CA VAL A 87 -9.98 1.09 5.27
C VAL A 87 -9.06 2.27 4.96
N ILE A 88 -7.89 2.35 5.59
CA ILE A 88 -6.92 3.43 5.33
C ILE A 88 -6.55 3.45 3.84
N ARG A 89 -6.13 2.31 3.29
CA ARG A 89 -5.81 2.19 1.86
C ARG A 89 -7.01 2.56 1.00
N GLY A 90 -8.21 2.05 1.30
CA GLY A 90 -9.44 2.37 0.57
C GLY A 90 -9.73 3.87 0.52
N ILE A 91 -9.54 4.59 1.63
CA ILE A 91 -9.72 6.04 1.72
C ILE A 91 -8.70 6.78 0.83
N TYR A 92 -7.43 6.36 0.86
CA TYR A 92 -6.39 6.92 -0.01
C TYR A 92 -6.71 6.75 -1.50
N HIS A 93 -7.36 5.64 -1.88
CA HIS A 93 -7.58 5.27 -3.28
C HIS A 93 -8.94 5.72 -3.85
N ASP A 94 -10.00 5.80 -3.05
CA ASP A 94 -11.35 6.18 -3.50
C ASP A 94 -11.88 7.44 -2.81
N THR A 95 -12.15 8.48 -3.60
CA THR A 95 -12.67 9.78 -3.11
C THR A 95 -14.04 9.68 -2.46
N MET A 96 -14.94 8.84 -2.99
CA MET A 96 -16.30 8.74 -2.47
C MET A 96 -16.32 7.98 -1.15
N PHE A 97 -15.47 6.95 -1.02
CA PHE A 97 -15.23 6.23 0.21
C PHE A 97 -14.63 7.15 1.28
N ALA A 98 -13.64 7.97 0.92
CA ALA A 98 -13.09 9.00 1.82
C ALA A 98 -14.17 9.98 2.28
N LYS A 99 -15.01 10.46 1.36
CA LYS A 99 -16.13 11.35 1.70
C LYS A 99 -17.15 10.68 2.62
N TRP A 100 -17.46 9.41 2.37
CA TRP A 100 -18.38 8.67 3.21
C TRP A 100 -17.80 8.47 4.62
N TRP A 101 -16.52 8.11 4.73
CA TRP A 101 -15.82 8.00 6.02
C TRP A 101 -15.75 9.32 6.77
N SER A 102 -15.63 10.46 6.07
CA SER A 102 -15.64 11.80 6.68
C SER A 102 -16.98 12.16 7.33
N LEU A 103 -18.04 11.38 7.12
CA LEU A 103 -19.37 11.59 7.69
C LEU A 103 -19.69 10.59 8.82
N GLN A 104 -18.80 9.63 9.08
CA GLN A 104 -19.03 8.62 10.11
C GLN A 104 -18.75 9.20 11.50
N PRO A 105 -19.51 8.77 12.52
CA PRO A 105 -19.15 9.08 13.90
C PRO A 105 -17.83 8.39 14.28
N ASP A 106 -17.24 8.84 15.38
CA ASP A 106 -16.06 8.17 15.91
C ASP A 106 -16.38 6.70 16.21
N HIS A 107 -15.57 5.79 15.68
CA HIS A 107 -15.78 4.35 15.81
C HIS A 107 -15.48 3.91 17.26
N PRO A 108 -16.30 3.02 17.89
CA PRO A 108 -16.07 2.58 19.27
C PRO A 108 -14.67 1.99 19.50
N ASP A 109 -14.22 1.10 18.61
CA ASP A 109 -12.85 0.54 18.61
C ASP A 109 -11.74 1.53 18.20
N ALA A 110 -12.08 2.80 17.93
CA ALA A 110 -11.11 3.84 17.58
C ALA A 110 -10.70 4.73 18.76
N GLY A 111 -11.21 4.45 19.96
CA GLY A 111 -10.67 5.00 21.21
C GLY A 111 -9.23 4.52 21.46
N GLY A 112 -8.36 5.44 21.91
CA GLY A 112 -6.94 5.18 22.17
C GLY A 112 -6.74 4.13 23.27
N GLY A 113 -5.94 3.10 22.97
CA GLY A 113 -5.53 2.07 23.93
C GLY A 113 -4.39 2.51 24.85
N GLU A 114 -3.74 3.64 24.54
CA GLU A 114 -2.63 4.20 25.32
C GLU A 114 -2.81 5.71 25.51
N ILE A 115 -2.30 6.22 26.63
CA ILE A 115 -2.52 7.60 27.10
C ILE A 115 -1.85 8.64 26.17
N ASP A 116 -0.88 8.22 25.34
CA ASP A 116 -0.01 9.12 24.56
C ASP A 116 0.09 8.76 23.05
N ALA A 117 -0.77 7.87 22.53
CA ALA A 117 -0.76 7.49 21.11
C ALA A 117 -2.02 8.00 20.38
N PRO A 118 -1.89 8.54 19.15
CA PRO A 118 -3.06 8.92 18.35
C PRO A 118 -4.01 7.73 18.18
N GLY A 119 -5.27 7.89 18.58
CA GLY A 119 -6.26 6.82 18.40
C GLY A 119 -6.49 6.50 16.93
N LYS A 120 -7.00 5.31 16.59
CA LYS A 120 -7.26 4.88 15.19
C LYS A 120 -8.06 5.90 14.37
N MET A 121 -8.88 6.73 15.02
CA MET A 121 -9.64 7.79 14.36
C MET A 121 -8.75 8.90 13.79
N SER A 122 -7.64 9.24 14.44
CA SER A 122 -6.67 10.23 13.93
C SER A 122 -6.11 9.77 12.58
N HIS A 123 -5.76 8.50 12.45
CA HIS A 123 -5.26 7.91 11.22
C HIS A 123 -6.32 7.86 10.10
N ILE A 124 -7.58 7.57 10.42
CA ILE A 124 -8.68 7.71 9.45
C ILE A 124 -8.79 9.17 8.97
N ARG A 125 -8.71 10.14 9.89
CA ARG A 125 -8.75 11.57 9.54
C ARG A 125 -7.55 11.99 8.69
N ARG A 126 -6.34 11.50 8.98
CA ARG A 126 -5.14 11.69 8.16
C ARG A 126 -5.38 11.19 6.74
N ALA A 127 -5.84 9.95 6.59
CA ALA A 127 -6.15 9.39 5.26
C ALA A 127 -7.20 10.21 4.49
N ILE A 128 -8.25 10.67 5.16
CA ILE A 128 -9.29 11.53 4.56
C ILE A 128 -8.67 12.86 4.09
N HIS A 129 -7.90 13.52 4.96
CA HIS A 129 -7.22 14.77 4.65
C HIS A 129 -6.24 14.60 3.49
N ALA A 130 -5.48 13.50 3.47
CA ALA A 130 -4.57 13.18 2.37
C ALA A 130 -5.34 13.11 1.06
N ARG A 131 -6.43 12.35 1.03
CA ARG A 131 -7.27 12.19 -0.16
C ARG A 131 -7.87 13.51 -0.64
N PHE A 132 -8.31 14.37 0.28
CA PHE A 132 -8.86 15.67 -0.08
C PHE A 132 -7.78 16.63 -0.62
N ILE A 133 -6.59 16.66 0.00
CA ILE A 133 -5.44 17.41 -0.52
C ILE A 133 -5.10 16.94 -1.95
N MET A 134 -5.03 15.63 -2.19
CA MET A 134 -4.78 15.05 -3.51
C MET A 134 -5.86 15.42 -4.55
N ASN A 135 -7.06 15.76 -4.09
CA ASN A 135 -8.17 16.28 -4.90
C ASN A 135 -8.15 17.81 -5.07
N ASN A 136 -7.08 18.49 -4.63
CA ASN A 136 -6.98 19.96 -4.57
C ASN A 136 -7.96 20.64 -3.61
N ASP A 137 -8.48 19.90 -2.64
CA ASP A 137 -9.40 20.42 -1.64
C ASP A 137 -8.68 20.63 -0.30
N LEU A 138 -8.54 21.90 0.08
CA LEU A 138 -7.97 22.33 1.35
C LEU A 138 -9.03 22.81 2.35
N SER A 139 -10.34 22.63 2.08
CA SER A 139 -11.39 23.13 2.96
C SER A 139 -11.38 22.48 4.35
N HIS A 140 -10.71 21.34 4.49
CA HIS A 140 -10.63 20.57 5.72
C HIS A 140 -9.32 20.75 6.50
N ILE A 141 -8.37 21.53 5.97
CA ILE A 141 -7.11 21.85 6.63
C ILE A 141 -7.08 23.33 6.99
N GLU A 142 -7.34 23.64 8.25
CA GLU A 142 -7.26 24.98 8.82
C GLU A 142 -6.01 25.13 9.68
N GLN A 143 -5.70 26.36 10.08
CA GLN A 143 -4.57 26.63 10.97
C GLN A 143 -4.70 25.87 12.29
N GLU A 144 -5.93 25.77 12.81
CA GLU A 144 -6.30 25.09 14.06
C GLU A 144 -6.55 23.58 13.89
N THR A 145 -6.40 23.02 12.68
CA THR A 145 -6.53 21.57 12.49
C THR A 145 -5.49 20.86 13.35
N ASP A 146 -5.94 19.87 14.12
CA ASP A 146 -5.10 19.06 15.00
C ASP A 146 -3.90 18.45 14.25
N GLU A 147 -2.71 18.54 14.85
CA GLU A 147 -1.47 18.06 14.25
C GLU A 147 -1.44 16.53 14.12
N ASP A 148 -2.10 15.83 15.04
CA ASP A 148 -2.25 14.36 14.98
C ASP A 148 -3.13 13.91 13.81
N CYS A 149 -3.88 14.85 13.20
CA CYS A 149 -4.72 14.60 12.03
C CYS A 149 -4.06 15.02 10.71
N LEU A 150 -2.79 15.44 10.71
CA LEU A 150 -2.09 15.89 9.49
C LEU A 150 -1.44 14.69 8.79
N PRO A 151 -1.78 14.41 7.52
CA PRO A 151 -1.16 13.34 6.76
C PRO A 151 0.25 13.70 6.33
N TYR A 152 1.11 12.70 6.17
CA TYR A 152 2.43 12.86 5.56
C TYR A 152 2.41 12.53 4.07
N LEU A 153 1.84 11.38 3.69
CA LEU A 153 1.70 10.99 2.28
C LEU A 153 0.54 11.75 1.63
N ILE A 154 0.84 12.73 0.77
CA ILE A 154 -0.18 13.61 0.14
C ILE A 154 -0.07 13.69 -1.39
N TRP A 155 0.60 12.72 -2.00
CA TRP A 155 0.92 12.69 -3.44
C TRP A 155 0.65 11.35 -4.13
N HIS A 156 0.12 10.35 -3.42
CA HIS A 156 -0.20 9.04 -3.96
C HIS A 156 -1.60 8.57 -3.53
N PRO A 157 -2.45 8.07 -4.44
CA PRO A 157 -2.16 7.72 -5.84
C PRO A 157 -2.26 8.88 -6.83
N HIS A 158 -2.67 10.07 -6.40
CA HIS A 158 -2.81 11.23 -7.26
C HIS A 158 -2.00 12.40 -6.72
N ILE A 159 -1.21 13.03 -7.59
CA ILE A 159 -0.47 14.25 -7.28
C ILE A 159 -1.42 15.44 -7.43
N ALA A 160 -1.48 16.29 -6.40
CA ALA A 160 -2.26 17.53 -6.44
C ALA A 160 -1.59 18.59 -7.31
N ASP A 161 -2.34 19.60 -7.74
CA ASP A 161 -1.79 20.77 -8.43
C ASP A 161 -0.79 21.53 -7.55
N ARG A 162 0.23 22.08 -8.18
CA ARG A 162 1.29 22.87 -7.52
C ARG A 162 0.73 24.00 -6.64
N ALA A 163 -0.38 24.64 -7.04
CA ALA A 163 -1.01 25.71 -6.26
C ALA A 163 -1.59 25.20 -4.93
N THR A 164 -2.04 23.95 -4.89
CA THR A 164 -2.53 23.28 -3.68
C THR A 164 -1.41 23.15 -2.67
N TYR A 165 -0.25 22.63 -3.05
CA TYR A 165 0.90 22.49 -2.13
C TYR A 165 1.43 23.85 -1.67
N GLU A 166 1.48 24.84 -2.55
CA GLU A 166 1.90 26.19 -2.18
C GLU A 166 0.96 26.82 -1.14
N LEU A 167 -0.36 26.70 -1.36
CA LEU A 167 -1.36 27.23 -0.43
C LEU A 167 -1.39 26.44 0.88
N LEU A 168 -1.24 25.11 0.83
CA LEU A 168 -1.17 24.24 2.00
C LEU A 168 -0.05 24.67 2.95
N ALA A 169 1.16 24.83 2.41
CA ALA A 169 2.34 25.25 3.18
C ALA A 169 2.18 26.64 3.82
N ARG A 170 1.40 27.54 3.20
CA ARG A 170 1.07 28.85 3.76
C ARG A 170 -0.01 28.79 4.83
N ARG A 171 -1.05 27.98 4.60
CA ARG A 171 -2.23 27.88 5.48
C ARG A 171 -1.95 27.07 6.74
N LYS A 172 -1.15 26.00 6.63
CA LYS A 172 -0.72 25.15 7.75
C LYS A 172 0.80 24.95 7.67
N PRO A 173 1.61 25.84 8.28
CA PRO A 173 3.07 25.75 8.22
C PRO A 173 3.68 24.44 8.74
N ALA A 174 2.98 23.73 9.63
CA ALA A 174 3.36 22.39 10.09
C ALA A 174 3.42 21.34 8.95
N MET A 175 2.73 21.60 7.82
CA MET A 175 2.71 20.72 6.65
C MET A 175 3.75 21.10 5.57
N LYS A 176 4.70 21.99 5.86
CA LYS A 176 5.72 22.42 4.89
C LYS A 176 6.57 21.27 4.38
N ALA A 177 6.98 20.35 5.26
CA ALA A 177 7.80 19.20 4.88
C ALA A 177 7.06 18.30 3.88
N GLN A 178 5.80 17.98 4.19
CA GLN A 178 4.90 17.18 3.39
C GLN A 178 4.65 17.81 2.02
N ALA A 179 4.35 19.11 1.99
CA ALA A 179 4.16 19.86 0.74
C ALA A 179 5.43 19.93 -0.10
N ALA A 180 6.59 20.12 0.52
CA ALA A 180 7.88 20.12 -0.16
C ALA A 180 8.21 18.73 -0.74
N HIS A 181 7.99 17.66 0.04
CA HIS A 181 8.16 16.28 -0.38
C HIS A 181 7.31 15.97 -1.62
N ALA A 182 6.01 16.31 -1.57
CA ALA A 182 5.13 16.16 -2.71
C ALA A 182 5.61 16.94 -3.94
N CYS A 183 6.11 18.17 -3.75
CA CYS A 183 6.67 18.97 -4.85
C CYS A 183 7.93 18.34 -5.44
N MET A 184 8.78 17.68 -4.66
CA MET A 184 9.95 16.97 -5.18
C MET A 184 9.54 15.79 -6.06
N VAL A 185 8.60 14.97 -5.58
CA VAL A 185 8.05 13.82 -6.33
C VAL A 185 7.38 14.29 -7.62
N ALA A 186 6.67 15.41 -7.59
CA ALA A 186 6.00 16.01 -8.74
C ALA A 186 6.92 16.87 -9.64
N ASN A 187 8.19 17.05 -9.26
CA ASN A 187 9.15 17.96 -9.89
C ASN A 187 8.64 19.41 -10.03
N TYR A 188 7.96 19.93 -9.01
CA TYR A 188 7.47 21.31 -8.91
C TYR A 188 8.49 22.25 -8.27
N GLN A 189 9.68 22.34 -8.87
CA GLN A 189 10.83 23.08 -8.35
C GLN A 189 10.48 24.51 -7.88
N TRP A 190 9.78 25.28 -8.71
CA TRP A 190 9.43 26.66 -8.37
C TRP A 190 8.55 26.78 -7.12
N VAL A 191 7.64 25.83 -6.88
CA VAL A 191 6.82 25.83 -5.65
C VAL A 191 7.64 25.38 -4.45
N TYR A 192 8.45 24.33 -4.62
CA TYR A 192 9.37 23.85 -3.59
C TYR A 192 10.25 25.00 -3.05
N ASP A 193 10.84 25.82 -3.93
CA ASP A 193 11.66 26.97 -3.55
C ASP A 193 10.90 27.98 -2.68
N ARG A 194 9.63 28.23 -3.01
CA ARG A 194 8.76 29.19 -2.31
C ARG A 194 8.26 28.67 -0.97
N ILE A 195 8.08 27.36 -0.80
CA ILE A 195 7.75 26.75 0.49
C ILE A 195 8.85 27.03 1.51
N ASN A 196 10.10 27.11 1.04
CA ASN A 196 11.29 27.39 1.85
C ASN A 196 11.34 26.47 3.07
N VAL A 197 11.37 25.17 2.80
CA VAL A 197 11.36 24.12 3.81
C VAL A 197 12.70 24.07 4.56
N THR A 198 12.64 23.66 5.82
CA THR A 198 13.82 23.28 6.60
C THR A 198 14.24 21.89 6.16
N SER A 199 15.54 21.69 5.89
CA SER A 199 16.04 20.36 5.53
C SER A 199 15.84 19.39 6.69
N ASP A 200 15.32 18.21 6.37
CA ASP A 200 15.22 17.08 7.28
C ASP A 200 15.72 15.80 6.60
N TRP A 201 15.89 14.74 7.38
CA TRP A 201 16.41 13.47 6.91
C TRP A 201 15.52 12.84 5.83
N PHE A 202 14.19 12.91 5.99
CA PHE A 202 13.24 12.26 5.07
C PHE A 202 13.23 12.92 3.69
N LEU A 203 13.27 14.25 3.65
CA LEU A 203 13.41 15.00 2.41
C LEU A 203 14.72 14.65 1.70
N VAL A 204 15.82 14.53 2.45
CA VAL A 204 17.13 14.20 1.88
C VAL A 204 17.18 12.77 1.37
N ASP A 205 16.59 11.82 2.11
CA ASP A 205 16.49 10.43 1.67
C ASP A 205 15.69 10.32 0.36
N GLN A 206 14.55 10.99 0.27
CA GLN A 206 13.78 11.04 -0.98
C GLN A 206 14.59 11.70 -2.10
N ALA A 207 15.27 12.83 -1.83
CA ALA A 207 16.06 13.52 -2.83
C ALA A 207 17.20 12.66 -3.38
N LYS A 208 17.83 11.81 -2.54
CA LYS A 208 18.84 10.83 -2.98
C LYS A 208 18.26 9.82 -3.95
N ARG A 209 17.05 9.30 -3.68
CA ARG A 209 16.36 8.34 -4.55
C ARG A 209 15.99 8.95 -5.91
N LEU A 210 15.70 10.25 -5.93
CA LEU A 210 15.36 11.01 -7.13
C LEU A 210 16.58 11.63 -7.84
N ALA A 211 17.79 11.52 -7.29
CA ALA A 211 18.95 12.31 -7.71
C ALA A 211 19.33 12.12 -9.19
N ASP A 212 19.13 10.91 -9.74
CA ASP A 212 19.40 10.60 -11.15
C ASP A 212 18.46 11.36 -12.11
N SER A 213 17.24 11.68 -11.66
CA SER A 213 16.23 12.38 -12.47
C SER A 213 16.16 13.88 -12.16
N THR A 214 16.31 14.26 -10.89
CA THR A 214 16.14 15.64 -10.39
C THR A 214 17.19 15.96 -9.31
N PRO A 215 18.46 16.18 -9.67
CA PRO A 215 19.55 16.37 -8.71
C PRO A 215 19.44 17.66 -7.88
N TYR A 216 18.72 18.65 -8.41
CA TYR A 216 18.55 19.98 -7.79
C TYR A 216 18.12 19.92 -6.32
N TYR A 217 17.14 19.08 -5.99
CA TYR A 217 16.57 19.02 -4.65
C TYR A 217 17.59 18.55 -3.60
N LEU A 218 18.43 17.58 -3.97
CA LEU A 218 19.45 17.04 -3.07
C LEU A 218 20.50 18.11 -2.76
N GLU A 219 21.00 18.80 -3.79
CA GLU A 219 21.98 19.87 -3.64
C GLU A 219 21.43 21.02 -2.78
N ASP A 220 20.18 21.43 -3.02
CA ASP A 220 19.54 22.50 -2.28
C ASP A 220 19.32 22.13 -0.80
N LEU A 221 18.84 20.93 -0.51
CA LEU A 221 18.62 20.44 0.86
C LEU A 221 19.94 20.33 1.63
N GLN A 222 21.00 19.80 1.01
CA GLN A 222 22.33 19.73 1.63
C GLN A 222 22.88 21.11 1.94
N ARG A 223 22.81 22.04 0.98
CA ARG A 223 23.24 23.43 1.17
C ARG A 223 22.48 24.11 2.31
N ARG A 224 21.16 23.90 2.42
CA ARG A 224 20.35 24.45 3.53
C ARG A 224 20.72 23.86 4.87
N ALA A 225 20.96 22.54 4.93
CA ALA A 225 21.36 21.87 6.17
C ALA A 225 22.72 22.38 6.67
N GLU A 226 23.71 22.52 5.77
CA GLU A 226 25.01 23.13 6.10
C GLU A 226 24.86 24.56 6.63
N GLN A 227 24.02 25.39 6.00
CA GLN A 227 23.78 26.76 6.44
C GLN A 227 23.13 26.85 7.83
N MET A 228 22.31 25.86 8.19
CA MET A 228 21.60 25.81 9.46
C MET A 228 22.33 24.97 10.53
N GLY A 229 23.43 24.30 10.18
CA GLY A 229 24.14 23.39 11.08
C GLY A 229 23.33 22.15 11.47
N ILE A 230 22.46 21.67 10.57
CA ILE A 230 21.64 20.48 10.79
C ILE A 230 22.48 19.24 10.41
N ASP A 231 22.63 18.31 11.35
CA ASP A 231 23.21 17.01 11.08
C ASP A 231 22.16 16.08 10.43
N LEU A 232 22.47 15.59 9.24
CA LEU A 232 21.62 14.68 8.46
C LEU A 232 22.23 13.27 8.34
N THR A 233 23.29 13.00 9.10
CA THR A 233 24.01 11.72 9.05
C THR A 233 23.43 10.67 9.99
N GLU A 234 22.71 11.08 11.04
CA GLU A 234 22.01 10.19 11.95
C GLU A 234 20.70 9.68 11.33
N ASP A 235 20.46 8.38 11.44
CA ASP A 235 19.19 7.77 11.05
C ASP A 235 18.03 8.36 11.89
N PRO A 236 16.81 8.44 11.32
CA PRO A 236 15.66 8.95 12.02
C PRO A 236 15.29 8.04 13.19
N HIS A 237 14.65 8.64 14.20
CA HIS A 237 14.09 7.89 15.31
C HIS A 237 13.14 6.80 14.80
N ILE A 238 13.09 5.66 15.48
CA ILE A 238 12.27 4.52 15.07
C ILE A 238 10.79 4.91 14.90
N ASP A 239 10.29 5.78 15.77
CA ASP A 239 8.91 6.29 15.76
C ASP A 239 8.59 7.21 14.59
N ASP A 240 9.58 7.69 13.84
CA ASP A 240 9.38 8.53 12.65
C ASP A 240 9.58 7.74 11.34
N ARG A 241 9.98 6.46 11.40
CA ARG A 241 10.25 5.65 10.21
C ARG A 241 9.05 5.45 9.30
N TRP A 242 7.83 5.65 9.80
CA TRP A 242 6.61 5.63 9.00
C TRP A 242 6.55 6.78 7.96
N LYS A 243 7.40 7.81 8.09
CA LYS A 243 7.58 8.88 7.10
C LYS A 243 8.50 8.47 5.94
N ILE A 244 9.17 7.32 6.04
CA ILE A 244 9.96 6.76 4.95
C ILE A 244 8.98 6.17 3.95
N ILE A 245 8.88 6.81 2.79
CA ILE A 245 8.01 6.37 1.71
C ILE A 245 8.84 5.54 0.72
N GLU A 246 8.44 4.30 0.54
CA GLU A 246 9.08 3.38 -0.39
C GLU A 246 8.37 3.40 -1.75
N ASP A 247 8.90 4.23 -2.66
CA ASP A 247 8.37 4.42 -4.02
C ASP A 247 8.11 3.10 -4.75
N ARG A 248 8.97 2.08 -4.59
CA ARG A 248 8.79 0.76 -5.23
C ARG A 248 7.43 0.12 -4.94
N PHE A 249 6.88 0.36 -3.76
CA PHE A 249 5.58 -0.15 -3.33
C PHE A 249 4.41 0.74 -3.76
N LEU A 250 4.67 2.01 -4.09
CA LEU A 250 3.64 2.93 -4.58
C LEU A 250 3.37 2.79 -6.09
N ILE A 251 4.41 2.50 -6.89
CA ILE A 251 4.31 2.62 -8.36
C ILE A 251 4.51 1.31 -9.13
N ASN A 252 5.12 0.26 -8.56
CA ASN A 252 5.64 -0.85 -9.37
C ASN A 252 5.48 -2.25 -8.80
N TRP A 253 4.93 -2.43 -7.61
CA TRP A 253 4.79 -3.78 -7.08
C TRP A 253 3.48 -4.43 -7.55
N ARG A 254 3.60 -5.31 -8.54
CA ARG A 254 2.58 -6.32 -8.84
C ARG A 254 3.19 -7.67 -8.47
N PRO A 255 2.51 -8.50 -7.69
CA PRO A 255 3.04 -9.81 -7.34
C PRO A 255 3.18 -10.63 -8.61
N PHE A 256 4.32 -11.27 -8.77
CA PHE A 256 4.51 -12.35 -9.74
C PHE A 256 4.38 -13.72 -9.09
N VAL A 257 4.37 -13.76 -7.76
CA VAL A 257 4.14 -14.97 -6.98
C VAL A 257 2.64 -15.14 -6.78
N LEU A 258 2.04 -16.08 -7.50
CA LEU A 258 0.67 -16.52 -7.30
C LEU A 258 0.61 -17.31 -5.97
N PRO A 259 -0.18 -16.86 -4.97
CA PRO A 259 -0.32 -17.59 -3.73
C PRO A 259 -1.04 -18.92 -3.92
N VAL A 260 -0.81 -19.85 -3.00
CA VAL A 260 -1.45 -21.18 -2.98
C VAL A 260 -2.95 -21.04 -2.76
N GLU A 261 -3.36 -20.15 -1.85
CA GLU A 261 -4.75 -19.99 -1.42
C GLU A 261 -5.11 -18.50 -1.29
N ALA A 262 -6.40 -18.18 -1.29
CA ALA A 262 -6.91 -16.82 -1.16
C ALA A 262 -7.37 -16.53 0.28
N THR A 263 -6.44 -16.54 1.25
CA THR A 263 -6.75 -16.29 2.66
C THR A 263 -6.25 -14.92 3.13
N PRO A 264 -6.97 -14.21 4.04
CA PRO A 264 -6.55 -12.93 4.57
C PRO A 264 -5.10 -12.91 5.06
N ASP A 265 -4.65 -13.94 5.76
CA ASP A 265 -3.28 -14.01 6.31
C ASP A 265 -2.20 -14.24 5.24
N GLN A 266 -2.51 -14.88 4.11
CA GLN A 266 -1.58 -14.99 2.98
C GLN A 266 -1.64 -13.77 2.05
N MET A 267 -2.77 -13.07 2.03
CA MET A 267 -2.97 -11.90 1.19
C MET A 267 -2.43 -10.63 1.87
N ALA A 268 -2.56 -10.52 3.19
CA ALA A 268 -2.07 -9.39 3.95
C ALA A 268 -0.58 -9.57 4.25
N ASP A 269 0.25 -8.74 3.64
CA ASP A 269 1.67 -8.66 3.97
C ASP A 269 1.85 -7.71 5.17
N ASP A 270 1.71 -8.23 6.39
CA ASP A 270 1.91 -7.46 7.63
C ASP A 270 3.41 -7.35 8.01
N ASP A 271 4.30 -8.12 7.37
CA ASP A 271 5.73 -8.25 7.74
C ASP A 271 6.67 -7.39 6.88
N GLU A 272 6.22 -6.84 5.74
CA GLU A 272 7.02 -5.91 4.93
C GLU A 272 6.96 -4.49 5.50
N TYR A 273 7.82 -4.25 6.50
CA TYR A 273 8.16 -2.95 7.07
C TYR A 273 8.16 -1.80 6.04
N PHE A 274 7.72 -0.62 6.49
CA PHE A 274 7.59 0.67 5.78
C PHE A 274 6.22 0.91 5.13
N GLU A 275 5.26 1.07 6.03
CA GLU A 275 3.85 1.28 5.79
C GLU A 275 3.53 2.67 5.21
N ASN A 276 3.54 2.78 3.88
CA ASN A 276 3.45 4.04 3.13
C ASN A 276 2.23 4.94 3.49
N TYR A 277 1.11 4.41 3.97
CA TYR A 277 -0.07 5.20 4.32
C TYR A 277 -0.02 5.67 5.78
N ASP A 278 0.94 6.55 6.09
CA ASP A 278 1.10 7.12 7.43
C ASP A 278 1.38 6.08 8.52
N GLY A 279 2.15 5.04 8.19
CA GLY A 279 2.39 3.93 9.10
C GLY A 279 1.32 2.84 9.01
N TYR A 280 0.48 2.85 7.97
CA TYR A 280 -0.38 1.71 7.59
C TYR A 280 -0.05 1.17 6.19
N GLY A 281 0.15 -0.15 6.08
CA GLY A 281 0.51 -0.81 4.83
C GLY A 281 -0.18 -2.17 4.74
N LEU A 282 -1.11 -2.31 3.81
CA LEU A 282 -1.71 -3.61 3.53
C LEU A 282 -2.05 -3.71 2.05
N ASP A 283 -1.58 -4.78 1.41
CA ASP A 283 -1.79 -4.99 -0.01
C ASP A 283 -2.49 -6.30 -0.35
N LEU A 284 -3.75 -6.22 -0.79
CA LEU A 284 -4.52 -7.38 -1.25
C LEU A 284 -4.31 -7.70 -2.74
N ILE A 285 -3.31 -7.12 -3.40
CA ILE A 285 -3.04 -7.34 -4.82
C ILE A 285 -2.74 -8.81 -5.18
N LYS A 286 -2.21 -9.61 -4.24
CA LYS A 286 -2.05 -11.06 -4.38
C LYS A 286 -3.40 -11.75 -4.58
N LEU A 287 -4.48 -11.21 -3.98
CA LEU A 287 -5.84 -11.69 -4.18
C LEU A 287 -6.33 -11.41 -5.59
N GLU A 288 -6.06 -10.22 -6.13
CA GLU A 288 -6.40 -9.87 -7.52
C GLU A 288 -5.70 -10.83 -8.51
N LEU A 289 -4.41 -11.09 -8.31
CA LEU A 289 -3.65 -12.04 -9.12
C LEU A 289 -4.26 -13.46 -9.03
N TYR A 290 -4.60 -13.90 -7.82
CA TYR A 290 -5.24 -15.18 -7.61
C TYR A 290 -6.58 -15.26 -8.34
N VAL A 291 -7.46 -14.27 -8.17
CA VAL A 291 -8.78 -14.23 -8.82
C VAL A 291 -8.66 -14.28 -10.35
N CYS A 292 -7.73 -13.52 -10.93
CA CYS A 292 -7.53 -13.44 -12.37
C CYS A 292 -6.82 -14.66 -12.97
N SER A 293 -6.10 -15.44 -12.17
CA SER A 293 -5.34 -16.60 -12.64
C SER A 293 -6.23 -17.79 -12.98
N SER A 294 -5.89 -18.52 -14.04
CA SER A 294 -6.63 -19.70 -14.48
C SER A 294 -6.58 -20.86 -13.48
N ASN A 295 -7.62 -21.69 -13.45
CA ASN A 295 -7.64 -22.89 -12.59
C ASN A 295 -6.52 -23.88 -12.97
N GLN A 296 -6.12 -23.94 -14.25
CA GLN A 296 -5.01 -24.77 -14.69
C GLN A 296 -3.69 -24.33 -14.04
N LEU A 297 -3.43 -23.02 -13.95
CA LEU A 297 -2.24 -22.49 -13.27
C LEU A 297 -2.26 -22.80 -11.78
N LYS A 298 -3.41 -22.62 -11.11
CA LYS A 298 -3.57 -22.91 -9.68
C LYS A 298 -3.36 -24.39 -9.35
N GLN A 299 -3.88 -25.28 -10.19
CA GLN A 299 -3.83 -26.73 -9.97
C GLN A 299 -2.48 -27.36 -10.35
N ARG A 300 -1.78 -26.80 -11.34
CA ARG A 300 -0.57 -27.41 -11.91
C ARG A 300 0.59 -27.50 -10.93
N TYR A 301 0.66 -26.58 -9.98
CA TYR A 301 1.86 -26.41 -9.17
C TYR A 301 1.68 -26.78 -7.70
N GLY A 302 0.46 -26.77 -7.15
CA GLY A 302 0.19 -27.16 -5.76
C GLY A 302 0.79 -26.26 -4.68
N ASP A 303 1.82 -25.49 -5.03
CA ASP A 303 2.56 -24.51 -4.24
C ASP A 303 2.50 -23.11 -4.88
N ALA A 304 3.10 -22.12 -4.23
CA ALA A 304 3.15 -20.75 -4.74
C ALA A 304 3.92 -20.72 -6.07
N VAL A 305 3.38 -20.01 -7.06
CA VAL A 305 3.91 -20.04 -8.44
C VAL A 305 4.59 -18.73 -8.79
N ASP A 306 5.90 -18.77 -9.07
CA ASP A 306 6.64 -17.63 -9.61
C ASP A 306 6.38 -17.49 -11.13
N LEU A 307 5.41 -16.66 -11.47
CA LEU A 307 5.07 -16.34 -12.86
C LEU A 307 6.19 -15.60 -13.58
N LEU A 308 7.01 -14.80 -12.88
CA LEU A 308 8.11 -14.07 -13.49
C LEU A 308 9.16 -15.04 -14.01
N GLY A 309 9.55 -16.02 -13.19
CA GLY A 309 10.46 -17.09 -13.58
C GLY A 309 9.94 -17.86 -14.81
N ILE A 310 8.65 -18.22 -14.82
CA ILE A 310 8.00 -18.90 -15.95
C ILE A 310 8.09 -18.08 -17.23
N TYR A 311 7.75 -16.79 -17.18
CA TYR A 311 7.74 -15.93 -18.37
C TYR A 311 9.15 -15.66 -18.88
N GLN A 312 10.11 -15.42 -17.98
CA GLN A 312 11.51 -15.25 -18.36
C GLN A 312 12.10 -16.51 -19.00
N GLN A 313 11.72 -17.70 -18.53
CA GLN A 313 12.14 -18.94 -19.16
C GLN A 313 11.58 -19.09 -20.57
N ALA A 314 10.29 -18.79 -20.76
CA ALA A 314 9.64 -18.83 -22.07
C ALA A 314 10.33 -17.89 -23.09
N LEU A 315 10.64 -16.66 -22.67
CA LEU A 315 11.34 -15.68 -23.51
C LEU A 315 12.75 -16.17 -23.91
N ARG A 316 13.51 -16.74 -22.96
CA ARG A 316 14.85 -17.31 -23.26
C ARG A 316 14.78 -18.49 -24.25
N THR A 317 13.74 -19.32 -24.17
CA THR A 317 13.57 -20.44 -25.10
C THR A 317 13.19 -19.98 -26.51
N GLU A 318 12.40 -18.90 -26.64
CA GLU A 318 12.06 -18.34 -27.96
C GLU A 318 13.29 -17.71 -28.64
N GLU A 319 14.13 -17.00 -27.89
CA GLU A 319 15.38 -16.41 -28.42
C GLU A 319 16.39 -17.46 -28.89
N SER A 320 16.41 -18.66 -28.29
CA SER A 320 17.30 -19.74 -28.71
C SER A 320 16.81 -20.52 -29.94
N THR A 321 15.62 -20.18 -30.46
CA THR A 321 15.02 -20.85 -31.63
C THR A 321 15.18 -20.04 -32.92
N TYR A 322 15.84 -18.87 -32.85
CA TYR A 322 16.22 -18.00 -33.98
C TYR A 322 17.73 -18.04 -34.23
#